data_AF-A0A894KBW2-F1
#
_entry.id   AF-A0A894KBW2-F1
#
_cell.length_a   1.000
_cell.length_b   1.000
_cell.length_c   1.000
_cell.angle_alpha   90.00
_cell.angle_beta   90.00
_cell.angle_gamma   90.00
#
_symmetry.space_group_name_H-M   'P 1'
#
loop_
_entity.id
_entity.type
_entity.pdbx_description
1 polymer ?
#
loop_
_entity_poly.entity_id
_entity_poly.type
_entity_poly.pdbx_seq_one_letter_code
_entity_poly.pdbx_strand_id
1 'polypeptide(L)'
;MKPQHAAIKMVIIEYIQKHGYPPTVREIANMLAWSHSDLRERLKAYEDTGLTPEQVQELAERDTAKKPIIIGVNGAIGCRVGECPKCGGILRSYMRFCDECGQRLDWRE
;
A
#
# COMPACT_ATOMS: atom_id res chain seq x y z
N MET A 1 12.79 -18.63 -13.82
CA MET A 1 11.75 -17.62 -13.57
C MET A 1 12.08 -16.91 -12.27
N LYS A 2 12.19 -15.58 -12.24
CA LYS A 2 12.64 -14.84 -11.04
C LYS A 2 11.51 -14.80 -9.99
N PRO A 3 11.79 -15.00 -8.69
CA PRO A 3 10.75 -15.02 -7.66
C PRO A 3 10.04 -13.67 -7.53
N GLN A 4 8.71 -13.72 -7.52
CA GLN A 4 7.80 -12.59 -7.29
C GLN A 4 7.81 -12.13 -5.82
N HIS A 5 7.26 -10.95 -5.53
CA HIS A 5 7.28 -10.36 -4.18
C HIS A 5 6.74 -11.32 -3.09
N ALA A 6 5.73 -12.13 -3.42
CA ALA A 6 5.20 -13.15 -2.53
C ALA A 6 6.24 -14.25 -2.22
N ALA A 7 7.01 -14.70 -3.20
CA ALA A 7 8.04 -15.73 -3.01
C ALA A 7 9.19 -15.23 -2.13
N ILE A 8 9.58 -13.95 -2.25
CA ILE A 8 10.59 -13.33 -1.38
C ILE A 8 10.12 -13.31 0.08
N LYS A 9 8.86 -12.91 0.31
CA LYS A 9 8.26 -12.91 1.65
C LYS A 9 8.24 -14.30 2.26
N MET A 10 7.90 -15.33 1.48
CA MET A 10 7.89 -16.72 1.95
C MET A 10 9.28 -17.18 2.38
N VAL A 11 10.32 -16.93 1.56
CA VAL A 11 11.70 -17.30 1.91
C VAL A 11 12.17 -16.60 3.18
N ILE A 12 11.81 -15.33 3.38
CA ILE A 12 12.14 -14.59 4.62
C ILE A 12 11.42 -15.17 5.83
N ILE A 13 10.12 -15.51 5.70
CA ILE A 13 9.34 -16.12 6.80
C ILE A 13 9.93 -17.47 7.20
N GLU A 14 10.23 -18.33 6.22
CA GLU A 14 10.86 -19.64 6.45
C GLU A 14 12.22 -19.50 7.13
N TYR A 15 13.04 -18.53 6.71
CA TYR A 15 14.32 -18.24 7.36
C TYR A 15 14.12 -17.82 8.82
N ILE A 16 13.20 -16.89 9.11
CA ILE A 16 12.92 -16.43 10.48
C ILE A 16 12.42 -17.59 11.36
N GLN A 17 11.52 -18.42 10.84
CA GLN A 17 11.01 -19.59 11.57
C GLN A 17 12.13 -20.57 11.94
N LYS A 18 13.11 -20.75 11.05
CA LYS A 18 14.23 -21.66 11.25
C LYS A 18 15.32 -21.10 12.16
N HIS A 19 15.61 -19.79 12.06
CA HIS A 19 16.79 -19.19 12.67
C HIS A 19 16.47 -18.26 13.85
N GLY A 20 15.22 -17.81 14.00
CA GLY A 20 14.79 -16.93 15.08
C GLY A 20 15.16 -15.46 14.92
N TYR A 21 15.72 -15.06 13.76
CA TYR A 21 16.07 -13.67 13.44
C TYR A 21 15.87 -13.37 11.95
N PRO A 22 15.68 -12.08 11.57
CA PRO A 22 15.51 -11.70 10.17
C PRO A 22 16.82 -11.81 9.37
N PRO A 23 16.79 -12.31 8.12
CA PRO A 23 17.99 -12.43 7.29
C PRO A 23 18.49 -11.05 6.83
N THR A 24 19.79 -10.94 6.62
CA THR A 24 20.41 -9.77 5.97
C THR A 24 20.10 -9.74 4.47
N VAL A 25 20.24 -8.57 3.85
CA VAL A 25 20.08 -8.41 2.39
C VAL A 25 21.00 -9.36 1.60
N ARG A 26 22.22 -9.60 2.11
CA ARG A 26 23.17 -10.53 1.51
C ARG A 26 22.69 -11.98 1.58
N GLU A 27 22.15 -12.40 2.73
CA GLU A 27 21.59 -13.74 2.89
C GLU A 27 20.37 -13.94 2.01
N ILE A 28 19.49 -12.94 1.92
CA ILE A 28 18.34 -12.95 0.99
C ILE A 28 18.83 -13.11 -0.45
N ALA A 29 19.82 -12.32 -0.87
CA ALA A 29 20.37 -12.40 -2.23
C ALA A 29 20.94 -13.80 -2.52
N ASN A 30 21.67 -14.39 -1.57
CA ASN A 30 22.21 -15.74 -1.70
C ASN A 30 21.10 -16.80 -1.79
N MET A 31 20.08 -16.74 -0.92
CA MET A 31 18.96 -17.68 -0.93
C MET A 31 18.14 -17.62 -2.22
N LEU A 32 18.00 -16.43 -2.80
CA LEU A 32 17.27 -16.21 -4.05
C LEU A 32 18.16 -16.36 -5.30
N ALA A 33 19.44 -16.68 -5.10
CA ALA A 33 20.47 -16.73 -6.15
C ALA A 33 20.49 -15.45 -7.02
N TRP A 34 20.29 -14.29 -6.41
CA TRP A 34 20.29 -13.00 -7.08
C TRP A 34 21.71 -12.44 -7.21
N SER A 35 22.06 -12.00 -8.42
CA SER A 35 23.31 -11.28 -8.65
C SER A 35 23.19 -9.82 -8.21
N HIS A 36 24.33 -9.16 -7.98
CA HIS A 36 24.35 -7.72 -7.73
C HIS A 36 23.76 -6.91 -8.89
N SER A 37 23.87 -7.37 -10.14
CA SER A 37 23.22 -6.74 -11.30
C SER A 37 21.69 -6.85 -11.23
N ASP A 38 21.16 -7.99 -10.81
CA ASP A 38 19.71 -8.17 -10.66
C ASP A 38 19.12 -7.24 -9.59
N LEU A 39 19.85 -7.06 -8.48
CA LEU A 39 19.47 -6.13 -7.42
C LEU A 39 19.46 -4.68 -7.92
N ARG A 40 20.49 -4.28 -8.68
CA ARG A 40 20.58 -2.93 -9.25
C ARG A 40 19.46 -2.66 -10.25
N GLU A 41 19.14 -3.60 -11.13
CA GLU A 41 18.07 -3.45 -12.10
C GLU A 41 16.70 -3.29 -11.42
N ARG A 42 16.43 -4.07 -10.37
CA ARG A 42 15.20 -3.91 -9.58
C ARG A 42 15.15 -2.60 -8.80
N LEU A 43 16.26 -2.18 -8.19
CA LEU A 43 16.33 -0.92 -7.47
C LEU A 43 16.12 0.26 -8.42
N LYS A 44 16.73 0.20 -9.61
CA LYS A 44 16.58 1.20 -10.65
C LYS A 44 15.12 1.43 -11.02
N ALA A 45 14.31 0.37 -11.15
CA ALA A 45 12.88 0.53 -11.46
C ALA A 45 12.11 1.32 -10.38
N TYR A 46 12.53 1.25 -9.11
CA TYR A 46 11.98 2.09 -8.05
C TYR A 46 12.53 3.52 -8.11
N GLU A 47 13.84 3.69 -8.31
CA GLU A 47 14.48 5.02 -8.41
C GLU A 47 13.98 5.81 -9.63
N ASP A 48 13.72 5.15 -10.75
CA ASP A 48 13.17 5.75 -11.98
C ASP A 48 11.75 6.31 -11.78
N THR A 49 11.05 5.96 -10.69
CA THR A 49 9.78 6.62 -10.33
C THR A 49 9.97 8.07 -9.88
N GLY A 50 11.19 8.44 -9.48
CA GLY A 50 11.52 9.75 -8.94
C GLY A 50 10.89 10.05 -7.57
N LEU A 51 10.29 9.05 -6.91
CA LEU A 51 9.64 9.19 -5.62
C LEU A 51 10.61 8.84 -4.49
N THR A 52 10.54 9.60 -3.39
CA THR A 52 11.22 9.21 -2.15
C THR A 52 10.45 8.09 -1.44
N PRO A 53 11.11 7.30 -0.57
CA PRO A 53 10.42 6.31 0.25
C PRO A 53 9.22 6.87 1.04
N GLU A 54 9.33 8.09 1.56
CA GLU A 54 8.27 8.77 2.31
C GLU A 54 7.07 9.08 1.40
N GLN A 55 7.31 9.55 0.18
CA GLN A 55 6.23 9.80 -0.79
C GLN A 55 5.53 8.51 -1.21
N VAL A 56 6.28 7.40 -1.39
CA VAL A 56 5.70 6.08 -1.65
C VAL A 56 4.83 5.64 -0.47
N GLN A 57 5.28 5.86 0.76
CA GLN A 57 4.50 5.56 1.96
C GLN A 57 3.21 6.38 2.03
N GLU A 58 3.28 7.69 1.78
CA GLU A 58 2.10 8.57 1.74
C GLU A 58 1.07 8.13 0.70
N LEU A 59 1.52 7.72 -0.50
CA LEU A 59 0.66 7.17 -1.54
C LEU A 59 0.00 5.87 -1.09
N ALA A 60 0.75 4.97 -0.46
CA ALA A 60 0.22 3.71 0.07
C ALA A 60 -0.82 3.95 1.18
N GLU A 61 -0.59 4.92 2.05
CA GLU A 61 -1.53 5.30 3.12
C GLU A 61 -2.79 5.95 2.56
N ARG A 62 -2.66 6.84 1.56
CA ARG A 62 -3.79 7.46 0.86
C ARG A 62 -4.66 6.41 0.15
N ASP A 63 -4.04 5.41 -0.47
CA ASP A 63 -4.73 4.38 -1.26
C ASP A 63 -5.23 3.20 -0.41
N THR A 64 -4.83 3.12 0.87
CA THR A 64 -5.44 2.22 1.85
C THR A 64 -6.85 2.71 2.16
N ALA A 65 -7.87 1.91 1.82
CA ALA A 65 -9.26 2.32 1.95
C ALA A 65 -9.64 2.56 3.42
N LYS A 66 -10.28 3.69 3.71
CA LYS A 66 -10.77 4.05 5.05
C LYS A 66 -12.29 4.25 5.02
N LYS A 67 -12.96 3.86 6.10
CA LYS A 67 -14.41 4.07 6.23
C LYS A 67 -14.71 5.56 6.44
N PRO A 68 -15.66 6.15 5.69
CA PRO A 68 -16.17 7.50 5.96
C PRO A 68 -16.83 7.59 7.33
N ILE A 69 -16.79 8.77 7.94
CA ILE A 69 -17.56 9.07 9.14
C ILE A 69 -18.97 9.42 8.68
N ILE A 70 -19.94 8.53 8.87
CA ILE A 70 -21.31 8.73 8.38
C ILE A 70 -22.00 9.82 9.21
N ILE A 71 -22.49 10.87 8.53
CA ILE A 71 -23.20 11.99 9.16
C ILE A 71 -24.69 12.03 8.82
N GLY A 72 -25.13 11.24 7.83
CA GLY A 72 -26.55 11.11 7.54
C GLY A 72 -26.85 10.57 6.14
N VAL A 73 -28.07 10.82 5.68
CA VAL A 73 -28.56 10.44 4.35
C VAL A 73 -29.11 11.68 3.65
N ASN A 74 -28.70 11.90 2.41
CA ASN A 74 -29.31 12.92 1.58
C ASN A 74 -30.55 12.33 0.91
N GLY A 75 -31.73 12.63 1.47
CA GLY A 75 -33.00 12.09 0.99
C GLY A 75 -33.35 12.49 -0.46
N ALA A 76 -32.87 13.65 -0.94
CA ALA A 76 -33.13 14.09 -2.31
C ALA A 76 -32.35 13.27 -3.36
N ILE A 77 -31.19 12.73 -2.99
CA ILE A 77 -30.30 11.97 -3.88
C ILE A 77 -30.34 10.47 -3.57
N GLY A 78 -30.84 10.07 -2.40
CA GLY A 78 -30.88 8.68 -1.96
C GLY A 78 -29.50 8.10 -1.63
N CYS A 79 -28.55 8.93 -1.22
CA CYS A 79 -27.18 8.50 -0.91
C CYS A 79 -26.82 8.76 0.56
N ARG A 80 -25.96 7.91 1.13
CA ARG A 80 -25.34 8.21 2.44
C ARG A 80 -24.35 9.36 2.27
N VAL A 81 -24.28 10.20 3.28
CA VAL A 81 -23.36 11.33 3.38
C VAL A 81 -22.43 11.07 4.56
N GLY A 82 -21.13 11.32 4.34
CA GLY A 82 -20.13 11.18 5.38
C GLY A 82 -19.06 12.26 5.28
N GLU A 83 -18.12 12.24 6.20
CA GLU A 83 -16.92 13.07 6.18
C GLU A 83 -15.69 12.21 5.91
N CYS A 84 -14.74 12.80 5.18
CA CYS A 84 -13.45 12.16 4.94
C CYS A 84 -12.66 12.06 6.25
N PRO A 85 -12.23 10.86 6.67
CA PRO A 85 -11.49 10.70 7.92
C PRO A 85 -10.08 11.32 7.87
N LYS A 86 -9.59 11.72 6.69
CA LYS A 86 -8.28 12.36 6.53
C LYS A 86 -8.36 13.89 6.57
N CYS A 87 -9.35 14.49 5.91
CA CYS A 87 -9.39 15.95 5.69
C CYS A 87 -10.73 16.61 6.05
N GLY A 88 -11.74 15.86 6.51
CA GLY A 88 -13.06 16.39 6.86
C GLY A 88 -13.96 16.78 5.69
N GLY A 89 -13.51 16.60 4.44
CA GLY A 89 -14.32 16.92 3.25
C GLY A 89 -15.61 16.10 3.18
N ILE A 90 -16.70 16.70 2.68
CA ILE A 90 -18.00 16.04 2.56
C ILE A 90 -17.97 14.99 1.45
N LEU A 91 -18.38 13.78 1.80
CA LEU A 91 -18.39 12.61 0.94
C LEU A 91 -19.81 12.12 0.68
N ARG A 92 -19.98 11.51 -0.49
CA ARG A 92 -21.23 10.85 -0.91
C ARG A 92 -20.95 9.39 -1.21
N SER A 93 -21.92 8.51 -0.92
CA SER A 93 -21.68 7.06 -0.94
C SER A 93 -21.33 6.43 -2.28
N TYR A 94 -21.44 7.17 -3.39
CA TYR A 94 -20.97 6.75 -4.71
C TYR A 94 -19.51 7.12 -4.99
N MET A 95 -18.86 7.91 -4.13
CA MET A 95 -17.46 8.32 -4.28
C MET A 95 -16.52 7.19 -3.87
N ARG A 96 -15.56 6.85 -4.73
CA ARG A 96 -14.50 5.87 -4.42
C ARG A 96 -13.29 6.49 -3.73
N PHE A 97 -13.09 7.79 -3.93
CA PHE A 97 -12.00 8.58 -3.37
C PHE A 97 -12.56 9.92 -2.89
N CYS A 98 -11.90 10.54 -1.91
CA CYS A 98 -12.19 11.92 -1.52
C CYS A 98 -11.65 12.87 -2.59
N ASP A 99 -12.52 13.74 -3.13
CA ASP A 99 -12.12 14.70 -4.19
C ASP A 99 -11.13 15.76 -3.68
N GLU A 100 -11.10 16.02 -2.36
CA GLU A 100 -10.22 17.02 -1.76
C GLU A 100 -8.79 16.52 -1.53
N CYS A 101 -8.64 15.27 -1.03
CA CYS A 101 -7.33 14.77 -0.57
C CYS A 101 -6.92 13.42 -1.16
N GLY A 102 -7.75 12.85 -2.03
CA GLY A 102 -7.52 11.58 -2.72
C GLY A 102 -7.61 10.33 -1.84
N GLN A 103 -7.98 10.44 -0.56
CA GLN A 103 -8.13 9.27 0.34
C GLN A 103 -9.11 8.27 -0.28
N ARG A 104 -8.67 7.02 -0.44
CA ARG A 104 -9.56 5.92 -0.90
C ARG A 104 -10.59 5.59 0.17
N LEU A 105 -11.83 5.38 -0.25
CA LEU A 105 -12.99 5.23 0.63
C LEU A 105 -13.54 3.80 0.58
N ASP A 106 -13.99 3.32 1.73
CA ASP A 106 -14.74 2.07 1.86
C ASP A 106 -16.14 2.33 2.44
N TRP A 107 -17.17 2.13 1.62
CA TRP A 107 -18.57 2.34 1.99
C TRP A 107 -19.29 1.06 2.41
N ARG A 108 -18.60 -0.08 2.50
CA ARG A 108 -19.18 -1.33 3.00
C ARG A 108 -19.51 -1.20 4.49
N GLU A 109 -20.60 -1.84 4.90
CA GLU A 109 -21.03 -1.90 6.31
C GLU A 109 -20.04 -2.70 7.16
#